data_AF-A0A9X3R8H9-F1
#
_entry.id   AF-A0A9X3R8H9-F1
#
_cell.length_a   1.000
_cell.length_b   1.000
_cell.length_c   1.000
_cell.angle_alpha   90.00
_cell.angle_beta   90.00
_cell.angle_gamma   90.00
#
_symmetry.space_group_name_H-M   'P 1'
#
loop_
_entity.id
_entity.type
_entity.pdbx_description
1 polymer ?
#
loop_
_entity_poly.entity_id
_entity_poly.type
_entity_poly.pdbx_seq_one_letter_code
_entity_poly.pdbx_strand_id
1 'polypeptide(L)' 'MKISEIYKRYLNGEKFKSISEINLGKLPIKHAADLVGSSPIMQEIAKKHSKSLKHQKKYPL' A
#
# COMPACT_ATOMS: atom_id res chain seq x y z
N MET A 1 6.78 7.95 -9.16
CA MET A 1 5.56 8.72 -8.85
C MET A 1 5.27 8.52 -7.37
N LYS A 2 5.12 9.59 -6.60
CA LYS A 2 4.78 9.48 -5.16
C LYS A 2 3.28 9.23 -5.02
N ILE A 3 2.84 8.63 -3.90
CA ILE A 3 1.41 8.41 -3.65
C ILE A 3 0.61 9.73 -3.67
N SER A 4 1.23 10.83 -3.26
CA SER A 4 0.65 12.17 -3.31
C SER A 4 0.37 12.67 -4.72
N GLU A 5 1.18 12.29 -5.73
CA GLU A 5 0.92 12.63 -7.13
C GLU A 5 -0.24 11.83 -7.70
N ILE A 6 -0.33 10.55 -7.35
CA ILE A 6 -1.45 9.67 -7.74
C ILE A 6 -2.76 10.26 -7.20
N TYR A 7 -2.75 10.65 -5.92
CA TYR A 7 -3.91 11.25 -5.27
C TYR A 7 -4.33 12.59 -5.91
N LYS A 8 -3.37 13.47 -6.23
CA LYS A 8 -3.66 14.73 -6.93
C LYS A 8 -4.30 14.50 -8.30
N ARG A 9 -3.78 13.55 -9.09
CA ARG A 9 -4.35 13.18 -10.39
C ARG A 9 -5.77 12.64 -10.26
N TYR A 10 -6.03 11.80 -9.26
CA TYR A 10 -7.37 11.34 -8.94
C TYR A 10 -8.32 12.50 -8.63
N LEU A 11 -7.91 13.47 -7.78
CA LEU A 11 -8.72 14.65 -7.47
C LEU A 11 -9.00 15.52 -8.71
N ASN A 12 -8.09 15.53 -9.68
CA ASN A 12 -8.27 16.23 -10.96
C ASN A 12 -9.13 15.46 -11.97
N GLY A 13 -9.67 14.28 -11.61
CA GLY A 13 -10.52 13.47 -12.47
C GLY A 13 -9.78 12.63 -13.50
N GLU A 14 -8.44 12.54 -13.42
CA GLU A 14 -7.66 11.64 -14.27
C GLU A 14 -7.99 10.18 -13.92
N LYS A 15 -8.32 9.39 -14.95
CA LYS A 15 -8.56 7.95 -14.84
C LYS A 15 -7.31 7.19 -15.25
N PHE A 16 -6.87 6.27 -14.40
CA PHE A 16 -5.82 5.32 -14.74
C PHE A 16 -6.48 4.10 -15.41
N LYS A 17 -6.04 3.71 -16.61
CA LYS A 17 -6.58 2.56 -17.34
C LYS A 17 -6.14 1.25 -16.71
N SER A 18 -4.98 1.22 -16.07
CA SER A 18 -4.47 0.04 -15.37
C SER A 18 -3.55 0.40 -14.21
N ILE A 19 -3.43 -0.55 -13.27
CA ILE A 19 -2.55 -0.43 -12.11
C ILE A 19 -1.08 -0.27 -12.53
N SER A 20 -0.66 -0.75 -13.71
CA SER A 20 0.73 -0.61 -14.19
C SER A 20 1.09 0.82 -14.62
N GLU A 21 0.12 1.65 -15.00
CA GLU A 21 0.34 3.09 -15.26
C GLU A 21 0.66 3.85 -13.96
N ILE A 22 0.09 3.37 -12.86
CA ILE A 22 0.40 3.80 -11.52
C ILE A 22 1.68 3.05 -11.14
N ASN A 23 2.85 3.66 -11.31
CA ASN A 23 4.15 3.01 -11.15
C ASN A 23 4.45 2.62 -9.67
N LEU A 24 3.59 1.81 -9.06
CA LEU A 24 3.49 1.44 -7.64
C LEU A 24 4.62 0.51 -7.23
N GLY A 25 5.22 -0.23 -8.17
CA GLY A 25 6.40 -1.07 -7.92
C GLY A 25 7.65 -0.28 -7.53
N LYS A 26 7.68 1.04 -7.76
CA LYS A 26 8.75 1.93 -7.31
C LYS A 26 8.46 2.62 -5.97
N LEU A 27 7.34 2.31 -5.32
CA LEU A 27 7.07 2.85 -3.99
C LEU A 27 8.03 2.20 -2.99
N PRO A 28 8.71 2.98 -2.13
CA PRO A 28 9.67 2.47 -1.16
C PRO A 28 8.95 1.84 0.05
N ILE A 29 8.02 0.92 -0.20
CA ILE A 29 7.24 0.21 0.82
C ILE A 29 8.01 -1.07 1.16
N LYS A 30 8.63 -1.10 2.35
CA LYS A 30 9.33 -2.30 2.86
C LYS A 30 8.38 -3.16 3.69
N HIS A 31 7.39 -2.54 4.32
CA HIS A 31 6.42 -3.17 5.20
C HIS A 31 5.00 -2.63 4.95
N ALA A 32 3.98 -3.47 5.19
CA ALA A 32 2.59 -3.05 5.04
C ALA A 32 2.22 -1.85 5.93
N ALA A 33 2.92 -1.64 7.05
CA ALA A 33 2.76 -0.47 7.91
C ALA A 33 3.20 0.83 7.22
N ASP A 34 4.10 0.78 6.24
CA ASP A 34 4.60 1.96 5.53
C ASP A 34 3.52 2.57 4.61
N LEU A 35 2.47 1.81 4.29
CA LEU A 35 1.31 2.27 3.51
C LEU A 35 0.41 3.23 4.28
N VAL A 36 0.47 3.20 5.61
CA VAL A 36 -0.50 3.87 6.48
C VAL A 36 -0.08 5.31 6.82
N GLY A 37 0.99 5.80 6.18
CA GLY A 37 1.55 7.14 6.42
C GLY A 37 2.27 7.24 7.76
N SER A 38 2.56 8.46 8.23
CA SER A 38 3.39 8.73 9.41
C SER A 38 2.68 8.60 10.76
N SER A 39 1.42 8.11 10.80
CA SER A 39 0.67 7.96 12.04
C SER A 39 1.17 6.76 12.85
N PRO A 40 1.75 6.95 14.05
CA PRO A 40 2.35 5.86 14.82
C PRO A 40 1.33 4.78 15.22
N ILE A 41 0.12 5.21 15.63
CA ILE A 41 -0.97 4.32 16.03
C ILE A 41 -1.41 3.44 14.86
N MET A 42 -1.57 4.05 13.69
CA MET A 42 -2.02 3.37 12.48
C MET A 42 -0.95 2.41 11.94
N GLN A 43 0.33 2.78 12.04
CA GLN A 43 1.45 1.89 11.74
C GLN A 43 1.49 0.67 12.68
N GLU A 44 1.24 0.85 13.97
CA GLU A 44 1.25 -0.22 14.96
C GLU A 44 0.11 -1.22 14.71
N ILE A 45 -1.10 -0.72 14.45
CA ILE A 45 -2.25 -1.53 14.06
C ILE A 45 -1.92 -2.33 12.80
N ALA A 46 -1.44 -1.68 11.73
CA ALA A 46 -1.09 -2.39 10.50
C ALA A 46 0.04 -3.40 10.70
N LYS A 47 1.04 -3.10 11.54
CA LYS A 47 2.11 -4.04 11.89
C LYS A 47 1.55 -5.27 12.61
N LYS A 48 0.62 -5.11 13.54
CA LYS A 48 -0.07 -6.21 14.25
C LYS A 48 -0.86 -7.10 13.29
N HIS A 49 -1.66 -6.50 12.41
CA HIS A 49 -2.52 -7.25 11.48
C HIS A 49 -1.75 -7.83 10.28
N SER A 50 -0.65 -7.22 9.84
CA SER A 50 0.17 -7.74 8.73
C SER A 50 0.84 -9.09 9.03
N LYS A 51 1.13 -9.38 10.31
CA LYS A 51 1.69 -10.68 10.72
C LYS A 51 0.71 -11.84 10.52
N SER A 52 -0.60 -11.57 10.61
CA SER A 52 -1.65 -12.58 10.43
C SER A 52 -1.67 -13.13 9.00
N LEU A 53 -1.40 -12.29 8.00
CA LEU A 53 -1.39 -12.67 6.58
C LEU A 53 -0.22 -13.60 6.20
N LYS A 54 0.89 -13.59 6.95
CA LYS A 54 2.02 -14.49 6.71
C LYS A 54 1.78 -15.92 7.22
N HIS A 55 0.86 -16.10 8.18
CA HIS A 55 0.57 -17.40 8.76
C HIS A 55 -0.43 -18.24 7.93
N GLN A 56 -1.17 -17.63 7.01
CA GLN A 56 -2.16 -18.35 6.20
C GLN A 56 -1.59 -18.97 4.91
N LYS A 57 -0.29 -18.83 4.62
CA LYS A 57 0.38 -19.49 3.49
C LYS A 57 0.79 -20.95 3.75
N LYS A 58 0.24 -21.59 4.78
CA LYS A 58 0.48 -23.02 5.09
C LYS A 58 -0.83 -23.81 5.15
N TYR A 59 -1.50 -23.94 4.02
CA TYR A 59 -2.36 -25.10 3.78
C TYR A 59 -2.12 -25.54 2.32
N PRO A 60 -1.50 -26.72 2.09
CA PRO A 60 -1.44 -27.29 0.75
C PRO A 60 -2.85 -27.73 0.36
N LEU A 61 -3.27 -27.37 -0.86
CA LEU A 61 -4.34 -28.06 -1.58
C LEU A 61 -3.86 -29.44 -2.02
#